data_AF-A0A534U8Y4-F1
#
_entry.id   AF-A0A534U8Y4-F1
#
_cell.length_a   1.000
_cell.length_b   1.000
_cell.length_c   1.000
_cell.angle_alpha   90.00
_cell.angle_beta   90.00
_cell.angle_gamma   90.00
#
_symmetry.space_group_name_H-M   'P 1'
#
loop_
_entity.id
_entity.type
_entity.pdbx_description
1 polymer ?
#
loop_
_entity_poly.entity_id
_entity_poly.type
_entity_poly.pdbx_seq_one_letter_code
_entity_poly.pdbx_strand_id
1 'polypeptide(L)'
;MGQVTDLAVSAILLAGLYATMAYGLGLIYGVLRIVNLNHGGMIMAGAYAGWWLHAQFGIDPYLSLIPVSALAFVVGVVIYR
;
A
#
# COMPACT_ATOMS: atom_id res chain seq x y z
N MET A 1 28.91 -9.88 8.48
CA MET A 1 27.76 -10.16 9.37
C MET A 1 26.68 -9.09 9.27
N GLY A 2 27.00 -7.79 9.17
CA GLY A 2 26.00 -6.72 9.00
C GLY A 2 25.09 -6.84 7.77
N GLN A 3 25.63 -7.24 6.61
CA GLN A 3 24.82 -7.38 5.39
C GLN A 3 23.71 -8.44 5.48
N VAL A 4 23.94 -9.54 6.20
CA VAL A 4 22.94 -10.61 6.36
C VAL A 4 21.85 -10.18 7.33
N THR A 5 22.20 -9.44 8.39
CA THR A 5 21.22 -8.90 9.33
C THR A 5 20.35 -7.84 8.68
N ASP A 6 20.92 -6.93 7.88
CA ASP A 6 20.15 -5.89 7.17
C ASP A 6 19.20 -6.51 6.14
N LEU A 7 19.65 -7.55 5.43
CA LEU A 7 18.83 -8.28 4.47
C LEU A 7 17.69 -9.01 5.18
N ALA A 8 17.96 -9.66 6.31
CA ALA A 8 16.96 -10.38 7.09
C ALA A 8 15.89 -9.44 7.65
N VAL A 9 16.29 -8.30 8.21
CA VAL A 9 15.36 -7.27 8.70
C VAL A 9 14.50 -6.74 7.55
N SER A 10 15.11 -6.40 6.42
CA SER A 10 14.39 -5.90 5.25
C SER A 10 13.41 -6.93 4.69
N ALA A 11 13.82 -8.21 4.63
CA ALA A 11 12.97 -9.30 4.16
C ALA A 11 11.76 -9.53 5.07
N ILE A 12 11.94 -9.48 6.39
CA ILE A 12 10.85 -9.63 7.36
C ILE A 12 9.87 -8.46 7.26
N LEU A 13 10.37 -7.24 7.17
CA LEU A 13 9.53 -6.05 7.02
C LEU A 13 8.72 -6.10 5.71
N LEU A 14 9.37 -6.47 4.61
CA LEU A 14 8.72 -6.61 3.30
C LEU A 14 7.68 -7.75 3.30
N ALA A 15 8.01 -8.89 3.90
CA ALA A 15 7.08 -10.02 4.04
C ALA A 15 5.87 -9.63 4.92
N GLY A 16 6.09 -8.89 6.01
CA GLY A 16 5.02 -8.35 6.86
C GLY A 16 4.11 -7.38 6.11
N LEU A 17 4.69 -6.50 5.30
CA LEU A 17 3.93 -5.59 4.44
C LEU A 17 3.06 -6.37 3.45
N TYR A 18 3.62 -7.35 2.73
CA TYR A 18 2.84 -8.16 1.79
C TYR A 18 1.80 -9.05 2.49
N ALA A 19 2.11 -9.57 3.69
CA ALA A 19 1.17 -10.35 4.48
C ALA A 19 -0.05 -9.51 4.89
N THR A 20 0.17 -8.28 5.37
CA THR A 20 -0.93 -7.37 5.74
C THR A 20 -1.79 -6.98 4.53
N MET A 21 -1.17 -6.74 3.37
CA MET A 21 -1.90 -6.53 2.11
C MET A 21 -2.76 -7.74 1.71
N ALA A 22 -2.22 -8.96 1.79
CA ALA A 22 -2.96 -10.17 1.44
C ALA A 22 -4.10 -10.49 2.42
N TYR A 23 -3.89 -10.27 3.73
CA TYR A 23 -4.91 -10.50 4.74
C TYR A 23 -6.13 -9.60 4.55
N GLY A 24 -5.95 -8.35 4.11
CA GLY A 24 -7.08 -7.45 3.81
C GLY A 24 -8.04 -8.04 2.77
N LEU A 25 -7.49 -8.59 1.68
CA LEU A 25 -8.26 -9.26 0.65
C LEU A 25 -8.94 -10.54 1.16
N GLY A 26 -8.20 -11.35 1.95
CA GLY A 26 -8.72 -12.58 2.54
C GLY A 26 -9.89 -12.35 3.51
N LEU A 27 -9.84 -11.29 4.31
CA LEU A 27 -10.93 -10.91 5.22
C LEU A 27 -12.17 -10.43 4.46
N ILE A 28 -12.00 -9.62 3.41
CA ILE A 28 -13.10 -9.17 2.56
C ILE A 28 -13.79 -10.38 1.92
N TYR A 29 -13.04 -11.30 1.31
CA TYR A 29 -13.63 -12.47 0.66
C TYR A 29 -14.19 -13.51 1.64
N GLY A 30 -13.53 -13.70 2.78
CA GLY A 30 -13.98 -14.64 3.81
C GLY A 30 -15.33 -14.25 4.42
N VAL A 31 -15.56 -12.95 4.65
CA VAL A 31 -16.79 -12.47 5.29
C VAL A 31 -17.86 -12.05 4.27
N LEU A 32 -17.49 -11.24 3.27
CA LEU A 32 -18.46 -10.62 2.35
C LEU A 32 -18.81 -11.54 1.16
N ARG A 33 -18.01 -12.57 0.86
CA ARG A 33 -18.19 -13.48 -0.29
C ARG A 33 -18.30 -12.78 -1.67
N ILE A 34 -17.88 -11.52 -1.77
CA ILE A 34 -17.90 -10.73 -3.02
C ILE A 34 -16.46 -10.49 -3.48
N VAL A 35 -16.15 -10.86 -4.72
CA VAL A 35 -14.82 -10.66 -5.33
C VAL A 35 -14.66 -9.21 -5.79
N ASN A 36 -13.65 -8.50 -5.26
CA ASN A 36 -13.30 -7.13 -5.62
C ASN A 36 -11.97 -7.14 -6.38
N LEU A 37 -12.07 -7.21 -7.70
CA LEU A 37 -10.92 -7.24 -8.61
C LEU A 37 -10.09 -5.95 -8.54
N ASN A 38 -10.67 -4.84 -8.11
CA ASN A 38 -10.00 -3.56 -8.05
C ASN A 38 -9.12 -3.39 -6.80
N HIS A 39 -9.22 -4.29 -5.82
CA HIS A 39 -8.46 -4.16 -4.57
C HIS A 39 -6.94 -4.08 -4.81
N GLY A 40 -6.40 -4.99 -5.62
CA GLY A 40 -4.99 -4.96 -5.99
C GLY A 40 -4.61 -3.70 -6.78
N GLY A 41 -5.47 -3.28 -7.72
CA GLY A 41 -5.27 -2.07 -8.51
C GLY A 41 -5.20 -0.80 -7.65
N MET A 42 -6.10 -0.66 -6.68
CA MET A 42 -6.11 0.44 -5.71
C MET A 42 -4.86 0.47 -4.83
N ILE A 43 -4.41 -0.69 -4.33
CA ILE A 43 -3.18 -0.79 -3.53
C ILE A 43 -1.98 -0.35 -4.36
N MET A 44 -1.85 -0.85 -5.59
CA MET A 44 -0.73 -0.51 -6.48
C MET A 44 -0.73 0.97 -6.88
N ALA A 45 -1.91 1.56 -7.13
CA ALA A 45 -2.03 2.98 -7.44
C ALA A 45 -1.56 3.86 -6.26
N GLY A 46 -1.94 3.52 -5.03
CA GLY A 46 -1.47 4.21 -3.84
C GLY A 46 0.05 4.07 -3.62
N ALA A 47 0.58 2.86 -3.78
CA ALA A 47 2.02 2.61 -3.66
C ALA A 47 2.83 3.39 -4.72
N TYR A 48 2.35 3.44 -5.96
CA TYR A 48 3.01 4.17 -7.03
C TYR A 48 2.93 5.69 -6.82
N ALA A 49 1.83 6.21 -6.29
CA ALA A 49 1.71 7.62 -5.93
C ALA A 49 2.71 8.02 -4.83
N GLY A 50 2.89 7.17 -3.81
CA GLY A 50 3.91 7.36 -2.77
C GLY A 50 5.33 7.32 -3.33
N TRP A 51 5.62 6.34 -4.19
CA TRP A 51 6.90 6.27 -4.90
C TRP A 51 7.16 7.50 -5.78
N TRP A 52 6.14 8.00 -6.49
CA TRP A 52 6.25 9.18 -7.34
C TRP A 52 6.56 10.43 -6.51
N LEU A 53 5.89 10.61 -5.36
CA LEU A 53 6.19 11.69 -4.43
C LEU A 53 7.62 11.61 -3.88
N HIS A 54 8.08 10.40 -3.55
CA HIS A 54 9.46 10.19 -3.13
C HIS A 54 10.45 10.53 -4.25
N ALA A 55 10.19 10.07 -5.48
CA ALA A 55 11.07 10.27 -6.61
C ALA A 55 11.19 11.74 -7.04
N GLN A 56 10.12 12.53 -6.93
CA GLN A 56 10.11 13.94 -7.36
C GLN A 56 10.50 14.92 -6.25
N PHE A 57 10.06 14.67 -5.01
CA PHE A 57 10.20 15.62 -3.91
C PHE A 57 11.13 15.15 -2.80
N GLY A 58 11.67 13.93 -2.89
CA GLY A 58 12.50 13.33 -1.84
C GLY A 58 11.75 13.08 -0.53
N ILE A 59 10.41 13.14 -0.55
CA ILE A 59 9.57 12.94 0.62
C ILE A 59 9.73 11.51 1.11
N ASP A 60 9.94 11.32 2.42
CA ASP A 60 10.01 10.00 3.02
C ASP A 60 8.74 9.18 2.66
N PRO A 61 8.88 7.92 2.19
CA PRO A 61 7.74 7.08 1.85
C PRO A 61 6.68 6.98 2.94
N TYR A 62 7.06 7.03 4.22
CA TYR A 62 6.13 7.03 5.35
C TYR A 62 5.39 8.37 5.51
N LEU A 63 6.01 9.51 5.20
CA LEU A 63 5.31 10.80 5.19
C LEU A 63 4.40 10.94 3.96
N SER A 64 4.74 10.29 2.85
CA SER A 64 3.93 10.29 1.64
C SER A 64 2.53 9.69 1.83
N LEU A 65 2.32 8.89 2.88
CA LEU A 65 1.01 8.34 3.24
C LEU A 65 -0.05 9.41 3.48
N ILE A 66 0.32 10.56 4.05
CA ILE A 66 -0.62 11.65 4.35
C ILE A 66 -1.21 12.25 3.07
N PRO A 67 -0.40 12.79 2.13
CA PRO A 67 -0.93 13.33 0.88
C PRO A 67 -1.58 12.27 -0.01
N VAL A 68 -1.05 11.03 -0.04
CA VAL A 68 -1.61 9.95 -0.86
C VAL A 68 -2.99 9.50 -0.33
N SER A 69 -3.15 9.36 0.98
CA SER A 69 -4.46 8.99 1.57
C SER A 69 -5.50 10.10 1.39
N ALA A 70 -5.10 11.37 1.54
CA ALA A 70 -5.97 12.50 1.27
C ALA A 70 -6.41 12.54 -0.20
N LEU A 71 -5.48 12.33 -1.14
CA LEU A 71 -5.78 12.24 -2.58
C LEU A 71 -6.73 11.07 -2.87
N ALA A 72 -6.44 9.88 -2.36
CA ALA A 72 -7.26 8.69 -2.57
C ALA A 72 -8.68 8.87 -2.04
N PHE A 73 -8.84 9.55 -0.90
CA PHE A 73 -10.15 9.90 -0.35
C PHE A 73 -10.92 10.84 -1.29
N VAL A 74 -10.29 11.93 -1.75
CA VAL A 74 -10.93 12.87 -2.68
C VAL A 74 -11.34 12.18 -3.98
N VAL A 75 -10.47 11.36 -4.55
CA VAL A 75 -10.77 10.57 -5.75
C VAL A 75 -11.94 9.62 -5.51
N GLY A 76 -11.96 8.94 -4.36
CA GLY A 76 -13.08 8.07 -3.97
C GLY A 76 -14.40 8.83 -3.86
N VAL A 77 -14.41 10.03 -3.27
CA VAL A 77 -15.59 10.90 -3.17
C VAL A 77 -16.08 11.33 -4.55
N VAL A 78 -15.17 11.66 -5.47
CA VAL A 78 -15.53 12.05 -6.85
C VAL A 78 -16.11 10.87 -7.63
N ILE A 79 -15.57 9.66 -7.47
CA ILE A 79 -16.07 8.45 -8.15
C ILE A 79 -17.42 7.98 -7.56
N TYR A 80 -17.65 8.18 -6.26
CA TYR A 80 -18.88 7.76 -5.60
C TYR A 80 -20.09 8.63 -5.96
N ARG A 81 -19.86 9.84 -6.48
CA ARG A 81 -20.92 10.69 -7.04
C ARG A 81 -21.43 10.14 -8.36
#